data_AF-A0A966PKF1-F1
#
_entry.id   AF-A0A966PKF1-F1
#
_cell.length_a   1.000
_cell.length_b   1.000
_cell.length_c   1.000
_cell.angle_alpha   90.00
_cell.angle_beta   90.00
_cell.angle_gamma   90.00
#
_symmetry.space_group_name_H-M   'P 1'
#
loop_
_entity.id
_entity.type
_entity.pdbx_description
1 polymer ?
#
loop_
_entity_poly.entity_id
_entity_poly.type
_entity_poly.pdbx_seq_one_letter_code
_entity_poly.pdbx_strand_id
1 'polypeptide(L)'
;GGRTPIQVLSDTNLLRRSVLAHGVHLTDDDIKLIAQNAATVVHCPASNFKLASGVARILDLQRAGVNVALGTDGPASGNDIDLWIAIRLAGYMQKTFAKNPAVLPAIDIVRMATINGARALQLDHMIGSLEVGKRADLIVLDADSPSLTPNFDPHTTIATSVTRADVRHVLVDGKIIVRDRKCLTIDHKVVVDKVRALGKQVLASVGNNQ
;
A
#
# COMPACT_ATOMS: atom_id res chain seq x y z
N GLY A 1 -0.49 -7.77 -34.40
CA GLY A 1 0.22 -6.75 -33.60
C GLY A 1 -0.77 -6.14 -32.65
N GLY A 2 -0.57 -6.29 -31.35
CA GLY A 2 -1.37 -5.66 -30.31
C GLY A 2 -0.50 -4.72 -29.48
N ARG A 3 -1.10 -3.69 -28.90
CA ARG A 3 -0.43 -2.79 -27.94
C ARG A 3 -0.83 -3.17 -26.52
N THR A 4 0.08 -3.01 -25.57
CA THR A 4 -0.23 -3.10 -24.15
C THR A 4 -1.02 -1.87 -23.70
N PRO A 5 -1.75 -1.92 -22.58
CA PRO A 5 -2.39 -0.73 -22.01
C PRO A 5 -1.40 0.42 -21.75
N ILE A 6 -0.16 0.11 -21.36
CA ILE A 6 0.89 1.11 -21.10
C ILE A 6 1.32 1.79 -22.40
N GLN A 7 1.47 1.04 -23.49
CA GLN A 7 1.75 1.60 -24.81
C GLN A 7 0.61 2.53 -25.28
N VAL A 8 -0.66 2.14 -25.06
CA VAL A 8 -1.81 3.00 -25.38
C VAL A 8 -1.80 4.30 -24.56
N LEU A 9 -1.50 4.24 -23.26
CA LEU A 9 -1.36 5.43 -22.42
C LEU A 9 -0.18 6.31 -22.85
N SER A 10 0.92 5.70 -23.32
CA SER A 10 2.08 6.42 -23.83
C SER A 10 1.77 7.15 -25.14
N ASP A 11 1.11 6.47 -26.10
CA ASP A 11 0.71 7.04 -27.39
C ASP A 11 -0.25 8.23 -27.23
N THR A 12 -1.02 8.26 -26.14
CA THR A 12 -1.99 9.32 -25.83
C THR A 12 -1.46 10.37 -24.86
N ASN A 13 -0.18 10.29 -24.46
CA ASN A 13 0.46 11.17 -23.47
C ASN A 13 -0.24 11.18 -22.09
N LEU A 14 -1.07 10.17 -21.80
CA LEU A 14 -1.74 9.98 -20.52
C LEU A 14 -0.87 9.22 -19.52
N LEU A 15 0.21 8.57 -19.95
CA LEU A 15 1.11 7.84 -19.07
C LEU A 15 1.90 8.77 -18.12
N ARG A 16 2.17 10.01 -18.53
CA ARG A 16 3.00 10.95 -17.77
C ARG A 16 2.45 11.21 -16.37
N ARG A 17 3.26 10.89 -15.35
CA ARG A 17 2.90 11.02 -13.92
C ARG A 17 1.62 10.28 -13.52
N SER A 18 1.22 9.27 -14.28
CA SER A 18 0.07 8.42 -13.93
C SER A 18 0.37 7.52 -12.74
N VAL A 19 -0.69 7.15 -12.03
CA VAL A 19 -0.67 6.17 -10.94
C VAL A 19 -1.30 4.87 -11.46
N LEU A 20 -0.47 3.84 -11.63
CA LEU A 20 -0.86 2.57 -12.23
C LEU A 20 -1.03 1.53 -11.13
N ALA A 21 -2.26 1.05 -10.92
CA ALA A 21 -2.52 0.00 -9.95
C ALA A 21 -2.06 -1.38 -10.44
N HIS A 22 -1.66 -2.24 -9.50
CA HIS A 22 -1.29 -3.65 -9.67
C HIS A 22 0.04 -3.94 -10.38
N GLY A 23 0.21 -3.52 -11.64
CA GLY A 23 1.44 -3.70 -12.41
C GLY A 23 1.91 -5.16 -12.59
N VAL A 24 0.98 -6.13 -12.65
CA VAL A 24 1.32 -7.56 -12.64
C VAL A 24 1.85 -8.06 -13.99
N HIS A 25 1.22 -7.67 -15.09
CA HIS A 25 1.50 -8.21 -16.43
C HIS A 25 2.38 -7.28 -17.29
N LEU A 26 3.29 -6.53 -16.65
CA LEU A 26 4.15 -5.58 -17.34
C LEU A 26 5.29 -6.28 -18.10
N THR A 27 5.44 -5.94 -19.38
CA THR A 27 6.59 -6.31 -20.20
C THR A 27 7.80 -5.44 -19.90
N ASP A 28 8.97 -5.80 -20.42
CA ASP A 28 10.19 -4.98 -20.27
C ASP A 28 10.04 -3.59 -20.89
N ASP A 29 9.35 -3.49 -22.02
CA ASP A 29 9.12 -2.21 -22.69
C ASP A 29 8.10 -1.37 -21.93
N ASP A 30 7.09 -1.98 -21.31
CA ASP A 30 6.17 -1.26 -20.41
C ASP A 30 6.93 -0.63 -19.23
N ILE A 31 7.84 -1.39 -18.60
CA ILE A 31 8.64 -0.89 -17.47
C ILE A 31 9.50 0.32 -17.90
N LYS A 32 10.13 0.24 -19.08
CA LYS A 32 10.92 1.36 -19.64
C LYS A 32 10.03 2.59 -19.88
N LEU A 33 8.86 2.41 -20.48
CA LEU A 33 7.92 3.50 -20.75
C LEU A 33 7.44 4.16 -19.45
N ILE A 34 7.09 3.36 -18.43
CA ILE A 34 6.68 3.84 -17.11
C ILE A 34 7.78 4.71 -16.48
N ALA A 35 9.03 4.23 -16.51
CA ALA A 35 10.18 4.96 -15.97
C ALA A 35 10.40 6.30 -16.70
N GLN A 36 10.43 6.28 -18.03
CA GLN A 36 10.62 7.48 -18.87
C GLN A 36 9.54 8.55 -18.64
N ASN A 37 8.33 8.12 -18.28
CA ASN A 37 7.19 9.00 -18.07
C ASN A 37 6.99 9.43 -16.61
N ALA A 38 7.91 9.05 -15.71
CA ALA A 38 7.81 9.29 -14.27
C ALA A 38 6.45 8.84 -13.69
N ALA A 39 5.90 7.76 -14.22
CA ALA A 39 4.69 7.14 -13.71
C ALA A 39 5.02 6.31 -12.45
N THR A 40 4.04 6.13 -11.58
CA THR A 40 4.15 5.32 -10.37
C THR A 40 3.38 4.02 -10.54
N VAL A 41 3.94 2.92 -10.03
CA VAL A 41 3.20 1.66 -9.87
C VAL A 41 2.80 1.48 -8.41
N VAL A 42 1.51 1.24 -8.15
CA VAL A 42 0.98 0.90 -6.82
C VAL A 42 0.81 -0.62 -6.73
N HIS A 43 1.64 -1.25 -5.93
CA HIS A 43 1.59 -2.69 -5.70
C HIS A 43 0.52 -3.04 -4.67
N CYS A 44 -0.45 -3.87 -5.08
CA CYS A 44 -1.54 -4.36 -4.24
C CYS A 44 -1.41 -5.88 -4.00
N PRO A 45 -0.41 -6.35 -3.23
CA PRO A 45 -0.05 -7.77 -3.17
C PRO A 45 -1.17 -8.67 -2.65
N ALA A 46 -1.91 -8.24 -1.62
CA ALA A 46 -3.00 -9.04 -1.05
C ALA A 46 -4.08 -9.36 -2.08
N SER A 47 -4.53 -8.35 -2.84
CA SER A 47 -5.51 -8.51 -3.91
C SER A 47 -4.99 -9.37 -5.06
N ASN A 48 -3.77 -9.09 -5.53
CA ASN A 48 -3.15 -9.86 -6.60
C ASN A 48 -3.08 -11.36 -6.28
N PHE A 49 -2.81 -11.72 -5.01
CA PHE A 49 -2.78 -13.11 -4.56
C PHE A 49 -4.18 -13.69 -4.40
N LYS A 50 -5.10 -12.97 -3.74
CA LYS A 50 -6.47 -13.44 -3.54
C LYS A 50 -7.15 -13.76 -4.88
N LEU A 51 -6.91 -12.95 -5.91
CA LEU A 51 -7.50 -13.09 -7.24
C LEU A 51 -6.65 -13.92 -8.21
N ALA A 52 -5.55 -14.52 -7.75
CA ALA A 52 -4.60 -15.28 -8.58
C ALA A 52 -4.09 -14.50 -9.81
N SER A 53 -3.97 -13.18 -9.71
CA SER A 53 -3.53 -12.31 -10.81
C SER A 53 -2.04 -12.51 -11.14
N GLY A 54 -1.22 -12.82 -10.13
CA GLY A 54 0.21 -13.09 -10.28
C GLY A 54 1.11 -12.19 -9.43
N VAL A 55 2.42 -12.26 -9.70
CA VAL A 55 3.46 -11.52 -8.96
C VAL A 55 3.94 -10.34 -9.80
N ALA A 56 3.76 -9.12 -9.30
CA ALA A 56 4.28 -7.92 -9.95
C ALA A 56 5.83 -7.88 -9.91
N ARG A 57 6.44 -7.35 -10.98
CA ARG A 57 7.91 -7.30 -11.17
C ARG A 57 8.57 -6.14 -10.42
N ILE A 58 8.36 -6.07 -9.11
CA ILE A 58 8.75 -4.92 -8.27
C ILE A 58 10.26 -4.66 -8.33
N LEU A 59 11.08 -5.71 -8.28
CA LEU A 59 12.53 -5.56 -8.36
C LEU A 59 13.01 -4.99 -9.71
N ASP A 60 12.32 -5.29 -10.80
CA ASP A 60 12.66 -4.76 -12.14
C ASP A 60 12.21 -3.30 -12.27
N LEU A 61 11.02 -2.97 -11.76
CA LEU A 61 10.51 -1.60 -11.68
C LEU A 61 11.46 -0.69 -10.88
N GLN A 62 11.88 -1.12 -9.69
CA GLN A 62 12.82 -0.36 -8.87
C GLN A 62 14.18 -0.19 -9.55
N ARG A 63 14.70 -1.25 -10.21
CA ARG A 63 15.96 -1.17 -10.98
C ARG A 63 15.86 -0.20 -12.16
N ALA A 64 14.69 -0.06 -12.77
CA ALA A 64 14.43 0.91 -13.83
C ALA A 64 14.19 2.35 -13.33
N GLY A 65 14.21 2.58 -12.01
CA GLY A 65 13.97 3.90 -11.42
C GLY A 65 12.48 4.29 -11.30
N VAL A 66 11.57 3.32 -11.46
CA VAL A 66 10.13 3.56 -11.26
C VAL A 66 9.83 3.77 -9.78
N ASN A 67 9.05 4.80 -9.45
CA ASN A 67 8.48 4.94 -8.11
C ASN A 67 7.46 3.82 -7.87
N VAL A 68 7.67 3.02 -6.82
CA VAL A 68 6.74 1.95 -6.45
C VAL A 68 6.16 2.24 -5.08
N ALA A 69 4.83 2.31 -4.99
CA ALA A 69 4.08 2.49 -3.74
C ALA A 69 3.31 1.22 -3.37
N LEU A 70 2.69 1.19 -2.18
CA LEU A 70 1.80 0.12 -1.74
C LEU A 70 0.35 0.57 -1.69
N GLY A 71 -0.55 -0.38 -1.95
CA GLY A 71 -1.99 -0.22 -1.78
C GLY A 71 -2.63 -1.50 -1.24
N THR A 72 -3.80 -1.36 -0.63
CA THR A 72 -4.60 -2.50 -0.15
C THR A 72 -5.52 -3.06 -1.24
N ASP A 73 -5.80 -2.27 -2.29
CA ASP A 73 -6.98 -2.42 -3.15
C ASP A 73 -8.30 -2.29 -2.33
N GLY A 74 -9.44 -2.64 -2.93
CA GLY A 74 -10.75 -2.58 -2.29
C GLY A 74 -11.01 -3.72 -1.29
N PRO A 75 -11.93 -3.52 -0.32
CA PRO A 75 -12.26 -4.54 0.69
C PRO A 75 -12.94 -5.78 0.10
N ALA A 76 -13.37 -5.78 -1.16
CA ALA A 76 -13.93 -6.97 -1.82
C ALA A 76 -12.85 -7.89 -2.42
N SER A 77 -11.63 -7.38 -2.66
CA SER A 77 -10.49 -8.09 -3.25
C SER A 77 -9.30 -8.20 -2.29
N GLY A 78 -9.24 -7.39 -1.23
CA GLY A 78 -8.34 -7.55 -0.09
C GLY A 78 -8.98 -8.19 1.15
N ASN A 79 -10.31 -8.09 1.31
CA ASN A 79 -11.09 -8.45 2.52
C ASN A 79 -10.73 -7.69 3.81
N ASP A 80 -9.73 -6.80 3.75
CA ASP A 80 -9.39 -5.83 4.78
C ASP A 80 -8.87 -4.54 4.11
N ILE A 81 -8.50 -3.56 4.94
CA ILE A 81 -7.80 -2.32 4.55
C ILE A 81 -6.53 -2.16 5.38
N ASP A 82 -5.83 -3.28 5.63
CA ASP A 82 -4.66 -3.36 6.50
C ASP A 82 -3.36 -3.27 5.68
N LEU A 83 -2.75 -2.08 5.66
CA LEU A 83 -1.49 -1.85 4.95
C LEU A 83 -0.33 -2.69 5.52
N TRP A 84 -0.39 -3.15 6.77
CA TRP A 84 0.63 -4.03 7.37
C TRP A 84 0.67 -5.41 6.72
N ILE A 85 -0.47 -5.89 6.21
CA ILE A 85 -0.52 -7.12 5.41
C ILE A 85 0.15 -6.87 4.06
N ALA A 86 -0.16 -5.75 3.40
CA ALA A 86 0.45 -5.38 2.13
C ALA A 86 1.98 -5.22 2.23
N ILE A 87 2.47 -4.58 3.30
CA ILE A 87 3.90 -4.43 3.62
C ILE A 87 4.60 -5.79 3.70
N ARG A 88 4.07 -6.72 4.51
CA ARG A 88 4.66 -8.05 4.70
C ARG A 88 4.64 -8.86 3.42
N LEU A 89 3.51 -8.89 2.72
CA LEU A 89 3.37 -9.64 1.48
C LEU A 89 4.29 -9.11 0.38
N ALA A 90 4.43 -7.79 0.23
CA ALA A 90 5.35 -7.21 -0.73
C ALA A 90 6.79 -7.72 -0.52
N GLY A 91 7.26 -7.76 0.73
CA GLY A 91 8.57 -8.31 1.09
C GLY A 91 8.71 -9.80 0.81
N TYR A 92 7.80 -10.62 1.34
CA TYR A 92 7.89 -12.09 1.25
C TYR A 92 7.69 -12.61 -0.17
N MET A 93 6.82 -11.99 -0.95
CA MET A 93 6.57 -12.38 -2.34
C MET A 93 7.81 -12.17 -3.20
N GLN A 94 8.44 -11.00 -3.12
CA GLN A 94 9.61 -10.70 -3.94
C GLN A 94 10.81 -11.58 -3.54
N LYS A 95 11.02 -11.80 -2.24
CA LYS A 95 12.06 -12.70 -1.73
C LYS A 95 11.87 -14.14 -2.22
N THR A 96 10.64 -14.65 -2.12
CA THR A 96 10.28 -16.00 -2.57
C THR A 96 10.46 -16.16 -4.07
N PHE A 97 9.93 -15.22 -4.87
CA PHE A 97 9.98 -15.30 -6.33
C PHE A 97 11.43 -15.19 -6.84
N ALA A 98 12.23 -14.29 -6.26
CA ALA A 98 13.65 -14.16 -6.59
C ALA A 98 14.54 -15.26 -6.01
N LYS A 99 14.00 -16.14 -5.16
CA LYS A 99 14.74 -17.15 -4.38
C LYS A 99 15.94 -16.54 -3.63
N ASN A 100 15.77 -15.32 -3.12
CA ASN A 100 16.84 -14.56 -2.49
C ASN A 100 16.27 -13.75 -1.31
N PRO A 101 16.65 -14.04 -0.05
CA PRO A 101 16.14 -13.33 1.11
C PRO A 101 16.66 -11.89 1.25
N ALA A 102 17.72 -11.52 0.54
CA ALA A 102 18.35 -10.19 0.64
C ALA A 102 17.69 -9.14 -0.26
N VAL A 103 16.82 -9.53 -1.20
CA VAL A 103 16.13 -8.57 -2.08
C VAL A 103 15.03 -7.83 -1.33
N LEU A 104 14.76 -6.60 -1.80
CA LEU A 104 13.80 -5.67 -1.23
C LEU A 104 14.00 -5.52 0.30
N PRO A 105 15.08 -4.82 0.71
CA PRO A 105 15.38 -4.53 2.11
C PRO A 105 14.22 -3.86 2.83
N ALA A 106 14.13 -4.04 4.15
CA ALA A 106 13.01 -3.54 4.95
C ALA A 106 12.78 -2.03 4.79
N ILE A 107 13.85 -1.22 4.75
CA ILE A 107 13.77 0.22 4.52
C ILE A 107 13.07 0.58 3.20
N ASP A 108 13.26 -0.20 2.14
CA ASP A 108 12.63 0.09 0.85
C ASP A 108 11.12 -0.22 0.90
N ILE A 109 10.72 -1.26 1.63
CA ILE A 109 9.30 -1.54 1.90
C ILE A 109 8.66 -0.42 2.71
N VAL A 110 9.35 0.09 3.74
CA VAL A 110 8.87 1.25 4.52
C VAL A 110 8.72 2.49 3.63
N ARG A 111 9.67 2.74 2.72
CA ARG A 111 9.57 3.83 1.73
C ARG A 111 8.38 3.63 0.78
N MET A 112 8.15 2.40 0.30
CA MET A 112 6.99 2.06 -0.52
C MET A 112 5.66 2.36 0.19
N ALA A 113 5.60 2.15 1.52
CA ALA A 113 4.42 2.41 2.35
C ALA A 113 4.26 3.89 2.75
N THR A 114 5.28 4.73 2.57
CA THR A 114 5.31 6.11 3.07
C THR A 114 5.63 7.11 1.95
N ILE A 115 6.90 7.52 1.81
CA ILE A 115 7.31 8.59 0.89
C ILE A 115 7.00 8.27 -0.57
N ASN A 116 7.04 7.00 -0.99
CA ASN A 116 6.71 6.64 -2.37
C ASN A 116 5.20 6.74 -2.64
N GLY A 117 4.36 6.48 -1.63
CA GLY A 117 2.92 6.75 -1.70
C GLY A 117 2.63 8.25 -1.81
N ALA A 118 3.35 9.07 -1.03
CA ALA A 118 3.27 10.52 -1.15
C ALA A 118 3.70 11.01 -2.55
N ARG A 119 4.79 10.45 -3.11
CA ARG A 119 5.24 10.75 -4.49
C ARG A 119 4.20 10.33 -5.54
N ALA A 120 3.54 9.20 -5.35
CA ALA A 120 2.45 8.75 -6.22
C ALA A 120 1.36 9.81 -6.34
N LEU A 121 1.02 10.44 -5.21
CA LEU A 121 0.00 11.47 -5.10
C LEU A 121 0.54 12.89 -5.33
N GLN A 122 1.83 13.05 -5.64
CA GLN A 122 2.51 14.34 -5.80
C GLN A 122 2.45 15.22 -4.53
N LEU A 123 2.40 14.59 -3.36
CA LEU A 123 2.33 15.20 -2.03
C LEU A 123 3.61 15.02 -1.22
N ASP A 124 4.69 14.51 -1.82
CA ASP A 124 5.94 14.21 -1.12
C ASP A 124 6.67 15.46 -0.58
N HIS A 125 6.34 16.65 -1.09
CA HIS A 125 6.77 17.93 -0.52
C HIS A 125 6.01 18.29 0.78
N MET A 126 4.88 17.63 1.07
CA MET A 126 4.03 17.90 2.24
C MET A 126 4.03 16.77 3.27
N ILE A 127 4.11 15.50 2.83
CA ILE A 127 3.92 14.31 3.69
C ILE A 127 4.88 13.18 3.31
N GLY A 128 4.80 12.05 4.03
CA GLY A 128 5.50 10.81 3.70
C GLY A 128 6.88 10.64 4.34
N SER A 129 7.37 11.65 5.06
CA SER A 129 8.61 11.59 5.84
C SER A 129 8.61 12.62 6.98
N LEU A 130 9.49 12.41 7.96
CA LEU A 130 9.67 13.30 9.10
C LEU A 130 10.78 14.31 8.79
N GLU A 131 10.40 15.42 8.17
CA GLU A 131 11.31 16.50 7.77
C GLU A 131 10.70 17.85 8.17
N VAL A 132 11.55 18.80 8.58
CA VAL A 132 11.10 20.16 8.94
C VAL A 132 10.37 20.79 7.75
N GLY A 133 9.17 21.34 8.00
CA GLY A 133 8.33 21.96 6.98
C GLY A 133 7.23 21.05 6.42
N LYS A 134 7.31 19.73 6.62
CA LYS A 134 6.22 18.79 6.27
C LYS A 134 5.14 18.75 7.33
N ARG A 135 3.94 18.29 6.94
CA ARG A 135 2.81 18.11 7.86
C ARG A 135 3.11 17.01 8.88
N ALA A 136 2.55 17.17 10.07
CA ALA A 136 2.63 16.19 11.14
C ALA A 136 1.61 15.05 10.93
N ASP A 137 1.81 14.28 9.87
CA ASP A 137 1.10 13.03 9.56
C ASP A 137 1.93 11.87 10.11
N LEU A 138 1.57 11.41 11.31
CA LEU A 138 2.40 10.52 12.12
C LEU A 138 1.61 9.31 12.61
N ILE A 139 2.30 8.17 12.71
CA ILE A 139 1.86 7.05 13.54
C ILE A 139 2.87 6.85 14.67
N VAL A 140 2.37 6.49 15.84
CA VAL A 140 3.20 6.10 16.98
C VAL A 140 2.94 4.63 17.25
N LEU A 141 3.99 3.82 17.19
CA LEU A 141 3.95 2.39 17.48
C LEU A 141 4.29 2.14 18.95
N ASP A 142 3.63 1.18 19.56
CA ASP A 142 3.87 0.75 20.94
C ASP A 142 5.10 -0.17 20.99
N ALA A 143 6.27 0.42 21.23
CA ALA A 143 7.56 -0.31 21.24
C ALA A 143 7.62 -1.41 22.30
N ASP A 144 6.82 -1.31 23.37
CA ASP A 144 6.76 -2.30 24.45
C ASP A 144 5.75 -3.42 24.17
N SER A 145 5.08 -3.40 23.00
CA SER A 145 4.18 -4.47 22.60
C SER A 145 4.94 -5.81 22.50
N PRO A 146 4.37 -6.92 22.97
CA PRO A 146 4.99 -8.25 22.85
C PRO A 146 5.34 -8.64 21.41
N SER A 147 4.61 -8.14 20.41
CA SER A 147 4.90 -8.40 18.99
C SER A 147 6.15 -7.67 18.48
N LEU A 148 6.59 -6.60 19.16
CA LEU A 148 7.71 -5.74 18.75
C LEU A 148 8.95 -5.91 19.62
N THR A 149 8.90 -6.77 20.64
CA THR A 149 10.00 -6.97 21.60
C THR A 149 10.65 -8.36 21.43
N PRO A 150 11.97 -8.46 21.25
CA PRO A 150 12.96 -7.37 21.12
C PRO A 150 12.93 -6.69 19.75
N ASN A 151 13.37 -5.43 19.70
CA ASN A 151 13.54 -4.66 18.45
C ASN A 151 15.03 -4.38 18.19
N PHE A 152 15.62 -5.05 17.20
CA PHE A 152 17.02 -4.86 16.81
C PHE A 152 17.20 -3.86 15.65
N ASP A 153 16.24 -3.83 14.72
CA ASP A 153 16.19 -2.86 13.62
C ASP A 153 14.73 -2.42 13.41
N PRO A 154 14.40 -1.13 13.58
CA PRO A 154 13.04 -0.66 13.48
C PRO A 154 12.43 -0.87 12.09
N HIS A 155 13.22 -0.82 11.01
CA HIS A 155 12.70 -1.03 9.66
C HIS A 155 12.26 -2.48 9.45
N THR A 156 13.08 -3.44 9.88
CA THR A 156 12.75 -4.86 9.87
C THR A 156 11.51 -5.12 10.70
N THR A 157 11.46 -4.60 11.93
CA THR A 157 10.29 -4.70 12.81
C THR A 157 9.01 -4.19 12.15
N ILE A 158 9.04 -3.01 11.52
CA ILE A 158 7.94 -2.42 10.75
C ILE A 158 7.54 -3.30 9.55
N ALA A 159 8.52 -3.87 8.84
CA ALA A 159 8.27 -4.64 7.64
C ALA A 159 7.77 -6.08 7.91
N THR A 160 8.03 -6.64 9.10
CA THR A 160 7.78 -8.07 9.37
C THR A 160 6.86 -8.37 10.55
N SER A 161 6.85 -7.51 11.57
CA SER A 161 6.29 -7.86 12.89
C SER A 161 5.13 -6.96 13.32
N VAL A 162 5.11 -5.69 12.90
CA VAL A 162 4.05 -4.74 13.25
C VAL A 162 2.69 -5.21 12.75
N THR A 163 1.69 -5.06 13.63
CA THR A 163 0.28 -5.23 13.32
C THR A 163 -0.48 -3.93 13.58
N ARG A 164 -1.71 -3.82 13.07
CA ARG A 164 -2.59 -2.69 13.38
C ARG A 164 -2.85 -2.47 14.89
N ALA A 165 -2.71 -3.52 15.72
CA ALA A 165 -2.90 -3.42 17.16
C ALA A 165 -1.74 -2.71 17.87
N ASP A 166 -0.59 -2.61 17.21
CA ASP A 166 0.60 -1.94 17.75
C ASP A 166 0.57 -0.42 17.50
N VAL A 167 -0.36 0.07 16.68
CA VAL A 167 -0.55 1.51 16.44
C VAL A 167 -1.24 2.13 17.65
N ARG A 168 -0.47 2.90 18.43
CA ARG A 168 -0.93 3.54 19.67
C ARG A 168 -1.59 4.89 19.42
N HIS A 169 -0.95 5.73 18.62
CA HIS A 169 -1.46 7.06 18.26
C HIS A 169 -1.38 7.29 16.75
N VAL A 170 -2.32 8.09 16.23
CA VAL A 170 -2.32 8.56 14.84
C VAL A 170 -2.59 10.05 14.84
N LEU A 171 -1.74 10.79 14.14
CA LEU A 171 -1.87 12.23 13.91
C LEU A 171 -2.04 12.48 12.42
N VAL A 172 -2.95 13.38 12.07
CA VAL A 172 -3.12 13.90 10.71
C VAL A 172 -3.12 15.42 10.81
N ASP A 173 -2.19 16.06 10.10
CA ASP A 173 -1.98 17.51 10.14
C ASP A 173 -1.80 18.03 11.58
N GLY A 174 -1.05 17.27 12.40
CA GLY A 174 -0.80 17.58 13.81
C GLY A 174 -1.97 17.31 14.76
N LYS A 175 -3.14 16.92 14.25
CA LYS A 175 -4.31 16.58 15.08
C LYS A 175 -4.32 15.11 15.40
N ILE A 176 -4.34 14.77 16.69
CA ILE A 176 -4.47 13.39 17.15
C ILE A 176 -5.89 12.90 16.82
N ILE A 177 -6.01 11.91 15.94
CA ILE A 177 -7.28 11.26 15.56
C ILE A 177 -7.43 9.87 16.19
N VAL A 178 -6.34 9.25 16.62
CA VAL A 178 -6.33 8.04 17.45
C VAL A 178 -5.43 8.27 18.65
N ARG A 179 -5.94 8.02 19.86
CA ARG A 179 -5.18 8.13 21.11
C ARG A 179 -5.32 6.88 21.96
N ASP A 180 -4.19 6.29 22.35
CA ASP A 180 -4.15 5.05 23.14
C ASP A 180 -5.08 3.99 22.54
N ARG A 181 -4.96 3.79 21.21
CA ARG A 181 -5.76 2.86 20.39
C ARG A 181 -7.25 3.17 20.29
N LYS A 182 -7.72 4.32 20.77
CA LYS A 182 -9.12 4.77 20.65
C LYS A 182 -9.25 5.80 19.53
N CYS A 183 -10.13 5.53 18.56
CA CYS A 183 -10.50 6.49 17.52
C CYS A 183 -11.29 7.65 18.13
N LEU A 184 -10.90 8.88 17.84
CA LEU A 184 -11.51 10.10 18.40
C LEU A 184 -12.53 10.74 17.45
N THR A 185 -12.60 10.29 16.19
CA THR A 185 -13.39 10.92 15.14
C THR A 185 -14.59 10.09 14.69
N ILE A 186 -14.66 8.82 15.12
CA ILE A 186 -15.70 7.87 14.71
C ILE A 186 -16.23 7.14 15.93
N ASP A 187 -17.56 7.12 16.09
CA ASP A 187 -18.22 6.19 17.00
C ASP A 187 -18.30 4.81 16.31
N HIS A 188 -17.46 3.89 16.78
CA HIS A 188 -17.37 2.54 16.23
C HIS A 188 -18.69 1.77 16.31
N LYS A 189 -19.44 1.92 17.40
CA LYS A 189 -20.69 1.18 17.60
C LYS A 189 -21.74 1.67 16.60
N VAL A 190 -21.89 2.99 16.48
CA VAL A 190 -22.84 3.60 15.54
C VAL A 190 -22.51 3.19 14.10
N VAL A 191 -21.24 3.21 13.69
CA VAL A 191 -20.83 2.79 12.34
C VAL A 191 -21.12 1.32 12.09
N VAL A 192 -20.73 0.43 13.02
CA VAL A 192 -20.98 -1.01 12.89
C VAL A 192 -22.47 -1.31 12.78
N ASP A 193 -23.30 -0.67 13.60
CA ASP A 193 -24.75 -0.89 13.57
C ASP A 193 -25.37 -0.39 12.26
N LYS A 194 -24.90 0.74 11.70
CA LYS A 194 -25.29 1.21 10.36
C LYS A 194 -24.87 0.25 9.25
N VAL A 195 -23.63 -0.24 9.27
CA VAL A 195 -23.11 -1.17 8.24
C VAL A 195 -23.87 -2.50 8.29
N ARG A 196 -24.21 -3.01 9.49
CA ARG A 196 -25.05 -4.21 9.63
C ARG A 196 -26.45 -4.03 9.02
N ALA A 197 -27.07 -2.87 9.21
CA ALA A 197 -28.36 -2.56 8.61
C ALA A 197 -28.26 -2.51 7.07
N LEU A 198 -27.22 -1.85 6.53
CA LEU A 198 -26.97 -1.78 5.10
C LEU A 198 -26.68 -3.16 4.50
N GLY A 199 -25.93 -4.01 5.20
CA GLY A 199 -25.61 -5.37 4.75
C GLY A 199 -26.85 -6.22 4.44
N LYS A 200 -27.95 -6.04 5.21
CA LYS A 200 -29.23 -6.71 4.93
C LYS A 200 -29.84 -6.27 3.59
N GLN A 201 -29.74 -4.97 3.27
CA GLN A 201 -30.25 -4.41 2.01
C GLN A 201 -29.42 -4.88 0.82
N VAL A 202 -28.08 -4.90 0.98
CA VAL A 202 -27.18 -5.42 -0.06
C VAL A 202 -27.49 -6.87 -0.35
N LEU A 203 -27.62 -7.72 0.67
CA LEU A 203 -27.96 -9.14 0.49
C LEU A 203 -29.31 -9.33 -0.22
N ALA A 204 -30.34 -8.56 0.14
CA ALA A 204 -31.63 -8.60 -0.53
C ALA A 204 -31.53 -8.22 -2.03
N SER A 205 -30.68 -7.24 -2.37
CA SER A 205 -30.49 -6.83 -3.77
C SER A 205 -29.78 -7.88 -4.63
N VAL A 206 -28.87 -8.66 -4.04
CA VAL A 206 -28.15 -9.73 -4.74
C VAL A 206 -29.02 -10.97 -4.93
N GLY A 207 -29.89 -11.29 -3.97
CA GLY A 207 -30.85 -12.40 -4.08
C GLY A 207 -31.88 -12.24 -5.20
N ASN A 208 -32.15 -11.01 -5.65
CA ASN A 208 -33.06 -10.72 -6.75
C ASN A 208 -32.40 -10.77 -8.14
N ASN A 209 -31.08 -11.01 -8.20
CA ASN A 209 -30.29 -11.11 -9.44
C ASN A 209 -29.91 -12.58 -9.77
N GLN A 210 -30.50 -13.55 -9.06
CA GLN A 210 -30.49 -14.98 -9.43
C GLN A 210 -31.86 -15.38 -9.97
#